data_AF-A0A497DJT1-F1
#
_entry.id   AF-A0A497DJT1-F1
#
_cell.length_a   1.000
_cell.length_b   1.000
_cell.length_c   1.000
_cell.angle_alpha   90.00
_cell.angle_beta   90.00
_cell.angle_gamma   90.00
#
_symmetry.space_group_name_H-M   'P 1'
#
loop_
_entity.id
_entity.type
_entity.pdbx_description
1 polymer ?
#
loop_
_entity_poly.entity_id
_entity_poly.type
_entity_poly.pdbx_seq_one_letter_code
_entity_poly.pdbx_strand_id
1 'polypeptide(L)'
;MKKSFVNPVILLTLIASLLFVSSCEESTEVVEADLIGAWDIGQASVDIKVGPLSLLDFLISTLQFGQEAAKELVDQITSEFLEIGGGTVTFNVDYSYLMSRSDFEESGTWNLEGNKLYLNISDETVNEDPLTVESLNSSAAVVAWEQEQEIDLGEGTSPFNAIIIIELNLTKQ
;
A
#
# COMPACT_ATOMS: atom_id res chain seq x y z
N MET A 1 35.75 -49.24 -4.89
CA MET A 1 34.74 -48.16 -4.77
C MET A 1 33.97 -48.36 -3.46
N LYS A 2 34.23 -47.55 -2.43
CA LYS A 2 33.48 -47.59 -1.16
C LYS A 2 32.15 -46.86 -1.37
N LYS A 3 31.03 -47.57 -1.29
CA LYS A 3 29.69 -46.96 -1.29
C LYS A 3 29.46 -46.34 0.09
N SER A 4 29.41 -45.02 0.16
CA SER A 4 29.03 -44.31 1.38
C SER A 4 27.52 -44.42 1.54
N PHE A 5 27.06 -45.14 2.56
CA PHE A 5 25.66 -45.19 2.94
C PHE A 5 25.35 -43.91 3.72
N VAL A 6 24.78 -42.92 3.05
CA VAL A 6 24.21 -41.75 3.72
C VAL A 6 22.92 -42.20 4.38
N ASN A 7 22.87 -42.16 5.72
CA ASN A 7 21.70 -42.51 6.49
C ASN A 7 20.57 -41.50 6.17
N PRO A 8 19.42 -41.93 5.61
CA PRO A 8 18.34 -41.02 5.19
C PRO A 8 17.73 -40.24 6.36
N VAL A 9 17.93 -40.69 7.61
CA VAL A 9 17.46 -39.99 8.81
C VAL A 9 18.23 -38.69 9.08
N ILE A 10 19.52 -38.63 8.74
CA ILE A 10 20.37 -37.45 8.98
C ILE A 10 20.05 -36.33 7.96
N LEU A 11 19.66 -36.71 6.73
CA LEU A 11 19.29 -35.77 5.68
C LEU A 11 17.94 -35.08 5.98
N LEU A 12 17.01 -35.79 6.64
CA LEU A 12 15.69 -35.25 6.98
C LEU A 12 15.76 -34.19 8.10
N THR A 13 16.67 -34.35 9.07
CA THR A 13 16.87 -33.39 10.16
C THR A 13 17.50 -32.06 9.72
N LEU A 14 18.27 -32.05 8.61
CA LEU A 14 18.88 -30.83 8.08
C LEU A 14 17.89 -29.94 7.32
N ILE A 15 16.84 -30.53 6.75
CA ILE A 15 15.81 -29.80 5.98
C ILE A 15 14.79 -29.16 6.93
N ALA A 16 14.50 -29.79 8.08
CA ALA A 16 13.56 -29.25 9.07
C ALA A 16 14.08 -28.01 9.81
N SER A 17 15.40 -27.78 9.84
CA SER A 17 16.01 -26.59 10.46
C SER A 17 16.07 -25.36 9.54
N LEU A 18 15.78 -25.53 8.24
CA LEU A 18 15.73 -24.43 7.25
C LEU A 18 14.33 -23.81 7.11
N LEU A 19 13.30 -24.38 7.74
CA LEU A 19 11.91 -23.93 7.62
C LEU A 19 11.45 -22.99 8.76
N PHE A 20 12.34 -22.60 9.67
CA PHE A 20 12.02 -21.72 10.82
C PHE A 20 12.57 -20.29 10.69
N VAL A 21 13.06 -19.89 9.53
CA VAL A 21 13.15 -18.46 9.16
C VAL A 21 11.85 -18.03 8.49
N SER A 22 10.71 -18.35 9.11
CA SER A 22 9.57 -17.45 9.01
C SER A 22 10.00 -16.18 9.75
N SER A 23 10.42 -15.19 8.97
CA SER A 23 10.47 -13.80 9.41
C SER A 23 9.09 -13.49 9.96
N CYS A 24 8.94 -13.65 11.26
CA CYS A 24 7.87 -13.02 12.01
C CYS A 24 8.28 -11.55 11.98
N GLU A 25 7.87 -10.82 10.94
CA GLU A 25 7.73 -9.39 11.10
C GLU A 25 6.83 -9.22 12.32
N GLU A 26 7.39 -8.64 13.39
CA GLU A 26 6.58 -8.14 14.49
C GLU A 26 5.63 -7.14 13.86
N SER A 27 4.39 -7.56 13.59
CA SER A 27 3.34 -6.65 13.21
C SER A 27 3.22 -5.67 14.37
N THR A 28 3.71 -4.45 14.18
CA THR A 28 3.54 -3.36 15.14
C THR A 28 2.06 -3.30 15.50
N GLU A 29 1.75 -3.58 16.77
CA GLU A 29 0.37 -3.62 17.23
C GLU A 29 -0.23 -2.22 17.06
N VAL A 30 -1.22 -2.10 16.17
CA VAL A 30 -1.89 -0.83 15.88
C VAL A 30 -2.80 -0.50 17.06
N VAL A 31 -2.46 0.55 17.81
CA VAL A 31 -3.25 1.00 18.96
C VAL A 31 -4.26 2.04 18.47
N GLU A 32 -5.55 1.68 18.48
CA GLU A 32 -6.64 2.55 18.01
C GLU A 32 -6.63 3.94 18.66
N ALA A 33 -6.33 4.02 19.96
CA ALA A 33 -6.25 5.29 20.69
C ALA A 33 -5.20 6.26 20.12
N ASP A 34 -4.16 5.75 19.46
CA ASP A 34 -3.15 6.59 18.82
C ASP A 34 -3.69 7.25 17.55
N LEU A 35 -4.73 6.69 16.91
CA LEU A 35 -5.38 7.26 15.72
C LEU A 35 -6.22 8.51 16.05
N ILE A 36 -6.81 8.59 17.25
CA ILE A 36 -7.69 9.69 17.67
C ILE A 36 -6.97 11.03 17.68
N GLY A 37 -7.49 12.02 16.96
CA GLY A 37 -6.95 13.38 16.89
C GLY A 37 -6.87 13.91 15.46
N ALA A 38 -6.31 15.11 15.32
CA ALA A 38 -6.09 15.76 14.02
C ALA A 38 -4.72 15.38 13.45
N TRP A 39 -4.69 15.13 12.15
CA TRP A 39 -3.52 14.72 11.40
C TRP A 39 -3.38 15.56 10.14
N ASP A 40 -2.18 16.07 9.90
CA ASP A 40 -1.78 16.61 8.62
C ASP A 40 -1.49 15.46 7.65
N ILE A 41 -2.10 15.51 6.47
CA ILE A 41 -1.88 14.55 5.39
C ILE A 41 -0.67 15.04 4.60
N GLY A 42 0.40 14.25 4.59
CA GLY A 42 1.61 14.51 3.82
C GLY A 42 1.42 14.33 2.32
N GLN A 43 2.54 14.34 1.59
CA GLN A 43 2.52 13.97 0.18
C GLN A 43 2.25 12.47 0.02
N ALA A 44 1.48 12.13 -1.01
CA ALA A 44 1.28 10.75 -1.40
C ALA A 44 2.56 10.16 -2.01
N SER A 45 2.81 8.89 -1.72
CA SER A 45 3.77 8.05 -2.42
C SER A 45 2.98 7.05 -3.27
N VAL A 46 3.42 6.82 -4.50
CA VAL A 46 2.69 5.99 -5.47
C VAL A 46 3.67 5.01 -6.08
N ASP A 47 3.34 3.72 -5.97
CA ASP A 47 4.04 2.64 -6.67
C ASP A 47 3.04 1.90 -7.56
N ILE A 48 3.49 1.47 -8.74
CA ILE A 48 2.65 0.74 -9.68
C ILE A 48 3.35 -0.55 -10.05
N LYS A 49 2.67 -1.68 -9.86
CA LYS A 49 3.19 -3.02 -10.12
C LYS A 49 2.44 -3.72 -11.24
N VAL A 50 3.18 -4.41 -12.10
CA VAL A 50 2.64 -5.33 -13.11
C VAL A 50 3.16 -6.73 -12.79
N GLY A 51 2.36 -7.50 -12.04
CA GLY A 51 2.81 -8.74 -11.42
C GLY A 51 3.95 -8.47 -10.44
N PRO A 52 5.14 -9.10 -10.59
CA PRO A 52 6.27 -8.90 -9.67
C PRO A 52 7.15 -7.68 -10.02
N LEU A 53 6.90 -6.99 -11.13
CA LEU A 53 7.75 -5.89 -11.61
C LEU A 53 7.14 -4.53 -11.25
N SER A 54 7.99 -3.55 -10.99
CA SER A 54 7.57 -2.14 -11.03
C SER A 54 7.12 -1.79 -12.46
N LEU A 55 6.27 -0.77 -12.61
CA LEU A 55 5.82 -0.31 -13.92
C LEU A 55 7.03 0.09 -14.78
N LEU A 56 8.00 0.81 -14.21
CA LEU A 56 9.22 1.20 -14.92
C LEU A 56 9.98 -0.03 -15.45
N ASP A 57 10.19 -1.04 -14.61
CA ASP A 57 10.89 -2.26 -15.00
C ASP A 57 10.10 -3.04 -16.06
N PHE A 58 8.77 -3.09 -15.94
CA PHE A 58 7.90 -3.72 -16.93
C PHE A 58 7.99 -3.02 -18.30
N LEU A 59 7.92 -1.69 -18.33
CA LEU A 59 8.04 -0.90 -19.57
C LEU A 59 9.39 -1.13 -20.26
N ILE A 60 10.49 -1.17 -19.49
CA ILE A 60 11.84 -1.35 -20.04
C ILE A 60 12.09 -2.81 -20.46
N SER A 61 11.80 -3.77 -19.58
CA SER A 61 12.21 -5.16 -19.78
C SER A 61 11.24 -5.96 -20.63
N THR A 62 9.94 -5.65 -20.56
CA THR A 62 8.89 -6.37 -21.31
C THR A 62 8.49 -5.63 -22.57
N LEU A 63 8.18 -4.33 -22.46
CA LEU A 63 7.73 -3.53 -23.61
C LEU A 63 8.87 -2.86 -24.38
N GLN A 64 10.11 -3.01 -23.93
CA GLN A 64 11.32 -2.51 -24.59
C GLN A 64 11.34 -0.99 -24.81
N PHE A 65 10.69 -0.23 -23.91
CA PHE A 65 10.77 1.23 -23.92
C PHE A 65 12.20 1.68 -23.58
N GLY A 66 12.61 2.82 -24.15
CA GLY A 66 13.82 3.51 -23.70
C GLY A 66 13.66 4.02 -22.27
N GLN A 67 14.74 4.02 -21.48
CA GLN A 67 14.70 4.37 -20.06
C GLN A 67 14.06 5.74 -19.77
N GLU A 68 14.40 6.77 -20.57
CA GLU A 68 13.85 8.12 -20.40
C GLU A 68 12.35 8.16 -20.70
N ALA A 69 11.91 7.55 -21.80
CA ALA A 69 10.50 7.50 -22.18
C ALA A 69 9.67 6.69 -21.18
N ALA A 70 10.22 5.58 -20.66
CA ALA A 70 9.57 4.78 -19.63
C ALA A 70 9.40 5.58 -18.33
N LYS A 71 10.43 6.35 -17.93
CA LYS A 71 10.34 7.22 -16.76
C LYS A 71 9.31 8.33 -16.93
N GLU A 72 9.29 9.00 -18.09
CA GLU A 72 8.31 10.05 -18.37
C GLU A 72 6.87 9.50 -18.31
N LEU A 73 6.64 8.29 -18.83
CA LEU A 73 5.32 7.66 -18.77
C LEU A 73 4.91 7.30 -17.33
N VAL A 74 5.83 6.76 -16.52
CA VAL A 74 5.57 6.49 -15.10
C VAL A 74 5.27 7.79 -14.35
N ASP A 75 6.05 8.84 -14.59
CA ASP A 75 5.86 10.14 -13.96
C ASP A 75 4.49 10.73 -14.37
N GLN A 76 4.08 10.58 -15.64
CA GLN A 76 2.76 11.01 -16.11
C GLN A 76 1.62 10.25 -15.43
N ILE A 77 1.69 8.91 -15.38
CA ILE A 77 0.64 8.09 -14.78
C ILE A 77 0.54 8.34 -13.27
N THR A 78 1.67 8.48 -12.58
CA THR A 78 1.67 8.71 -11.12
C THR A 78 1.24 10.12 -10.73
N SER A 79 1.33 11.09 -11.63
CA SER A 79 1.04 12.50 -11.32
C SER A 79 -0.39 12.75 -10.83
N GLU A 80 -1.38 12.02 -11.31
CA GLU A 80 -2.78 12.16 -10.90
C GLU A 80 -3.02 11.75 -9.44
N PHE A 81 -2.23 10.79 -8.94
CA PHE A 81 -2.35 10.28 -7.58
C PHE A 81 -1.58 11.14 -6.56
N LEU A 82 -0.56 11.88 -7.02
CA LEU A 82 0.20 12.78 -6.14
C LEU A 82 -0.65 13.95 -5.62
N GLU A 83 -1.71 14.32 -6.35
CA GLU A 83 -2.67 15.35 -5.94
C GLU A 83 -3.59 14.89 -4.79
N ILE A 84 -3.58 13.59 -4.45
CA ILE A 84 -4.40 13.05 -3.35
C ILE A 84 -3.86 13.50 -1.98
N GLY A 85 -2.56 13.77 -1.88
CA GLY A 85 -1.92 14.22 -0.64
C GLY A 85 -2.33 15.64 -0.21
N GLY A 86 -2.00 16.00 1.03
CA GLY A 86 -2.30 17.31 1.60
C GLY A 86 -3.65 17.40 2.32
N GLY A 87 -3.80 18.45 3.11
CA GLY A 87 -4.99 18.67 3.94
C GLY A 87 -4.86 18.06 5.34
N THR A 88 -6.00 17.87 5.99
CA THR A 88 -6.09 17.37 7.36
C THR A 88 -7.18 16.33 7.49
N VAL A 89 -6.97 15.30 8.31
CA VAL A 89 -8.03 14.37 8.73
C VAL A 89 -8.10 14.34 10.26
N THR A 90 -9.29 14.43 10.81
CA THR A 90 -9.54 14.33 12.25
C THR A 90 -10.36 13.09 12.55
N PHE A 91 -9.83 12.19 13.40
CA PHE A 91 -10.54 11.02 13.92
C PHE A 91 -11.03 11.31 15.34
N ASN A 92 -12.35 11.27 15.55
CA ASN A 92 -12.96 11.58 16.84
C ASN A 92 -13.24 10.31 17.66
N VAL A 93 -13.31 10.48 18.99
CA VAL A 93 -13.61 9.41 19.96
C VAL A 93 -15.01 8.79 19.81
N ASP A 94 -15.91 9.45 19.10
CA ASP A 94 -17.26 8.99 18.81
C ASP A 94 -17.36 8.22 17.47
N TYR A 95 -16.21 7.85 16.89
CA TYR A 95 -16.08 7.18 15.60
C TYR A 95 -16.51 8.01 14.39
N SER A 96 -16.64 9.34 14.54
CA SER A 96 -16.76 10.25 13.39
C SER A 96 -15.39 10.68 12.87
N TYR A 97 -15.30 10.99 11.58
CA TYR A 97 -14.13 11.67 11.00
C TYR A 97 -14.53 12.89 10.17
N LEU A 98 -13.58 13.81 10.03
CA LEU A 98 -13.66 14.97 9.15
C LEU A 98 -12.34 15.10 8.37
N MET A 99 -12.42 15.05 7.05
CA MET A 99 -11.32 15.34 6.14
C MET A 99 -11.53 16.72 5.50
N SER A 100 -10.48 17.52 5.45
CA SER A 100 -10.48 18.83 4.79
C SER A 100 -9.23 18.98 3.94
N ARG A 101 -9.40 19.30 2.66
CA ARG A 101 -8.32 19.53 1.70
C ARG A 101 -8.71 20.64 0.75
N SER A 102 -8.07 21.80 0.85
CA SER A 102 -8.37 22.98 0.02
C SER A 102 -9.85 23.37 0.10
N ASP A 103 -10.61 23.23 -0.98
CA ASP A 103 -12.04 23.50 -1.12
C ASP A 103 -12.92 22.26 -1.00
N PHE A 104 -12.31 21.10 -0.72
CA PHE A 104 -12.98 19.83 -0.50
C PHE A 104 -13.09 19.53 1.00
N GLU A 105 -14.28 19.13 1.45
CA GLU A 105 -14.55 18.67 2.81
C GLU A 105 -15.40 17.41 2.72
N GLU A 106 -15.05 16.40 3.51
CA GLU A 106 -15.74 15.13 3.60
C GLU A 106 -15.85 14.72 5.07
N SER A 107 -16.98 14.11 5.44
CA SER A 107 -17.17 13.59 6.79
C SER A 107 -17.91 12.27 6.78
N GLY A 108 -17.67 11.48 7.81
CA GLY A 108 -18.20 10.12 7.88
C GLY A 108 -17.95 9.46 9.21
N THR A 109 -18.01 8.14 9.20
CA THR A 109 -17.63 7.31 10.36
C THR A 109 -16.40 6.48 10.02
N TRP A 110 -15.62 6.11 11.03
CA TRP A 110 -14.45 5.27 10.86
C TRP A 110 -14.47 4.09 11.84
N ASN A 111 -13.81 2.99 11.45
CA ASN A 111 -13.61 1.82 12.29
C ASN A 111 -12.24 1.20 11.99
N LEU A 112 -11.58 0.64 13.01
CA LEU A 112 -10.29 -0.01 12.86
C LEU A 112 -10.39 -1.49 13.28
N GLU A 113 -10.18 -2.41 12.34
CA GLU A 113 -10.14 -3.85 12.61
C GLU A 113 -8.75 -4.39 12.33
N GLY A 114 -7.96 -4.60 13.38
CA GLY A 114 -6.54 -4.92 13.24
C GLY A 114 -5.77 -3.76 12.61
N ASN A 115 -5.21 -3.98 11.42
CA ASN A 115 -4.56 -2.93 10.65
C ASN A 115 -5.42 -2.40 9.49
N LYS A 116 -6.73 -2.67 9.49
CA LYS A 116 -7.65 -2.24 8.43
C LYS A 116 -8.53 -1.09 8.93
N LEU A 117 -8.32 0.09 8.36
CA LEU A 117 -9.06 1.31 8.63
C LEU A 117 -10.18 1.46 7.60
N TYR A 118 -11.41 1.35 8.05
CA TYR A 118 -12.62 1.52 7.26
C TYR A 118 -13.09 2.96 7.42
N LEU A 119 -13.29 3.67 6.31
CA LEU A 119 -13.93 4.99 6.26
C LEU A 119 -15.29 4.81 5.58
N ASN A 120 -16.36 5.30 6.20
CA ASN A 120 -17.70 5.28 5.64
C ASN A 120 -18.18 6.72 5.50
N ILE A 121 -18.23 7.20 4.26
CA ILE A 121 -18.66 8.55 3.92
C ILE A 121 -20.15 8.73 4.29
N SER A 122 -20.47 9.84 4.93
CA SER A 122 -21.87 10.19 5.21
C SER A 122 -22.65 10.30 3.91
N ASP A 123 -23.86 9.73 3.87
CA ASP A 123 -24.78 9.76 2.72
C ASP A 123 -24.44 8.83 1.53
N GLU A 124 -23.44 7.96 1.66
CA GLU A 124 -23.13 6.94 0.65
C GLU A 124 -23.26 5.51 1.18
N THR A 125 -23.81 4.61 0.36
CA THR A 125 -23.76 3.16 0.60
C THR A 125 -22.59 2.57 -0.18
N VAL A 126 -21.37 2.84 0.25
CA VAL A 126 -20.19 2.27 -0.42
C VAL A 126 -19.40 1.45 0.59
N ASN A 127 -19.30 0.16 0.31
CA ASN A 127 -18.23 -0.68 0.85
C ASN A 127 -16.97 -0.31 0.08
N GLU A 128 -16.27 0.73 0.53
CA GLU A 128 -14.93 1.00 0.03
C GLU A 128 -13.97 -0.04 0.62
N ASP A 129 -12.97 -0.44 -0.15
CA ASP A 129 -11.90 -1.30 0.37
C ASP A 129 -11.18 -0.56 1.50
N PRO A 130 -10.91 -1.22 2.64
CA PRO A 130 -10.29 -0.55 3.78
C PRO A 130 -8.87 -0.11 3.46
N LEU A 131 -8.49 1.03 4.02
CA LEU A 131 -7.10 1.45 4.09
C LEU A 131 -6.33 0.49 5.01
N THR A 132 -5.08 0.21 4.69
CA THR A 132 -4.15 -0.55 5.51
C THR A 132 -3.30 0.40 6.32
N VAL A 133 -3.29 0.27 7.64
CA VAL A 133 -2.41 1.01 8.55
C VAL A 133 -1.08 0.25 8.65
N GLU A 134 -0.09 0.65 7.85
CA GLU A 134 1.25 0.05 7.81
C GLU A 134 2.05 0.37 9.07
N SER A 135 1.89 1.59 9.59
CA SER A 135 2.46 1.97 10.89
C SER A 135 1.60 3.03 11.58
N LEU A 136 1.56 2.99 12.91
CA LEU A 136 0.86 3.97 13.74
C LEU A 136 1.60 4.15 15.06
N ASN A 137 1.78 5.40 15.47
CA ASN A 137 2.15 5.80 16.82
C ASN A 137 1.50 7.14 17.17
N SER A 138 1.77 7.68 18.36
CA SER A 138 1.17 8.92 18.86
C SER A 138 1.46 10.19 18.02
N SER A 139 2.38 10.14 17.06
CA SER A 139 2.86 11.30 16.28
C SER A 139 2.88 11.10 14.76
N ALA A 140 2.96 9.86 14.29
CA ALA A 140 3.06 9.53 12.88
C ALA A 140 2.25 8.28 12.54
N ALA A 141 1.65 8.26 11.35
CA ALA A 141 1.04 7.07 10.79
C ALA A 141 1.36 6.96 9.30
N VAL A 142 1.35 5.73 8.79
CA VAL A 142 1.40 5.43 7.36
C VAL A 142 0.17 4.61 7.03
N VAL A 143 -0.65 5.12 6.12
CA VAL A 143 -1.82 4.42 5.61
C VAL A 143 -1.66 4.16 4.11
N ALA A 144 -2.06 2.98 3.66
CA ALA A 144 -1.87 2.53 2.29
C ALA A 144 -3.12 1.86 1.74
N TRP A 145 -3.39 1.98 0.46
CA TRP A 145 -4.39 1.17 -0.21
C TRP A 145 -3.94 0.77 -1.60
N GLU A 146 -4.54 -0.30 -2.11
CA GLU A 146 -4.23 -0.87 -3.40
C GLU A 146 -5.47 -0.79 -4.30
N GLN A 147 -5.26 -0.51 -5.58
CA GLN A 147 -6.32 -0.54 -6.59
C GLN A 147 -5.82 -1.29 -7.83
N GLU A 148 -6.64 -2.22 -8.31
CA GLU A 148 -6.40 -2.85 -9.61
C GLU A 148 -6.91 -1.94 -10.73
N GLN A 149 -6.07 -1.65 -11.71
CA GLN A 149 -6.42 -0.84 -12.87
C GLN A 149 -5.87 -1.47 -14.15
N GLU A 150 -6.69 -1.49 -15.20
CA GLU A 150 -6.22 -1.79 -16.55
C GLU A 150 -5.58 -0.52 -17.15
N ILE A 151 -4.31 -0.62 -17.52
CA ILE A 151 -3.55 0.45 -18.17
C ILE A 151 -3.52 0.19 -19.67
N ASP A 152 -4.04 1.14 -20.45
CA ASP A 152 -3.94 1.16 -21.91
C ASP A 152 -3.00 2.29 -22.34
N LEU A 153 -1.89 1.91 -22.98
CA LEU A 153 -0.88 2.84 -23.49
C LEU A 153 -1.17 3.32 -24.92
N GLY A 154 -2.27 2.86 -25.53
CA GLY A 154 -2.68 3.22 -26.89
C GLY A 154 -2.09 2.31 -27.98
N GLU A 155 -2.05 2.83 -29.21
CA GLU A 155 -1.73 2.03 -30.40
C GLU A 155 -0.34 1.37 -30.32
N GLY A 156 -0.31 0.06 -30.55
CA GLY A 156 0.91 -0.74 -30.58
C GLY A 156 1.22 -1.51 -29.30
N THR A 157 0.45 -1.31 -28.23
CA THR A 157 0.57 -2.07 -26.98
C THR A 157 -0.79 -2.66 -26.59
N SER A 158 -0.82 -3.91 -26.14
CA SER A 158 -2.05 -4.46 -25.55
C SER A 158 -2.23 -3.93 -24.12
N PRO A 159 -3.47 -3.64 -23.68
CA PRO A 159 -3.73 -3.29 -22.30
C PRO A 159 -3.23 -4.35 -21.31
N PHE A 160 -2.87 -3.93 -20.11
CA PHE A 160 -2.41 -4.82 -19.05
C PHE A 160 -2.93 -4.38 -17.69
N ASN A 161 -3.15 -5.34 -16.79
CA ASN A 161 -3.56 -5.05 -15.42
C ASN A 161 -2.34 -4.66 -14.57
N ALA A 162 -2.51 -3.61 -13.80
CA ALA A 162 -1.55 -3.14 -12.81
C ALA A 162 -2.23 -2.99 -11.44
N ILE A 163 -1.41 -3.11 -10.39
CA ILE A 163 -1.81 -2.76 -9.03
C ILE A 163 -1.15 -1.43 -8.71
N ILE A 164 -1.97 -0.43 -8.41
CA ILE A 164 -1.54 0.88 -7.95
C ILE A 164 -1.59 0.87 -6.43
N ILE A 165 -0.45 1.15 -5.80
CA ILE A 165 -0.28 1.20 -4.35
C ILE A 165 -0.07 2.66 -4.00
N ILE A 166 -0.97 3.21 -3.18
CA ILE A 166 -0.92 4.60 -2.76
C ILE A 166 -0.71 4.62 -1.26
N GLU A 167 0.32 5.33 -0.81
CA GLU A 167 0.66 5.50 0.60
C GLU A 167 0.57 6.98 1.00
N LEU A 168 -0.04 7.25 2.15
CA LEU A 168 -0.11 8.56 2.77
C LEU A 168 0.61 8.54 4.11
N ASN A 169 1.52 9.49 4.28
CA ASN A 169 2.14 9.78 5.57
C ASN A 169 1.27 10.78 6.34
N LEU A 170 0.86 10.44 7.55
CA LEU A 170 0.09 11.30 8.44
C LEU A 170 0.98 11.80 9.58
N THR A 171 0.93 13.09 9.89
CA THR A 171 1.64 13.69 11.03
C THR A 171 0.64 14.31 12.00
N LYS A 172 0.73 13.99 13.28
CA LYS A 172 -0.17 14.53 14.31
C LYS A 172 0.04 16.04 14.48
N GLN A 173 -1.06 16.79 14.61
CA GLN A 173 -1.03 18.23 14.95
C GLN A 173 -0.73 18.48 16.44
#